data_AF-A0A0F5LVK4-F1
#
_entry.id   AF-A0A0F5LVK4-F1
#
_cell.length_a   1.000
_cell.length_b   1.000
_cell.length_c   1.000
_cell.angle_alpha   90.00
_cell.angle_beta   90.00
_cell.angle_gamma   90.00
#
_symmetry.space_group_name_H-M   'P 1'
#
loop_
_entity.id
_entity.type
_entity.pdbx_description
1 polymer ?
#
loop_
_entity_poly.entity_id
_entity_poly.type
_entity_poly.pdbx_seq_one_letter_code
_entity_poly.pdbx_strand_id
1 'polypeptide(L)'
;MEDLIGPAPTKDAIAVFDARTRSGQWADLKSVSPSEIRVLAGIDSPGFLYAGPDECTPRNADIILPENGGRVPVDLFPDEPSIGLQPRPGLWQANLGETQMEGCPAVLQGVFPVAGKLPAEMLEPRRLDFTPPFHPKQLPNADQIRGTWTATGEQKWQMNFDTVPGMDTQMPGGTKVTWDLTVISPSEMQHLSTVHVKLPDEMIAVLGSGKRDCRVYTTSAWVRLSD
;
A
#
# COMPACT_ATOMS: atom_id res chain seq x y z
N MET A 1 12.21 -2.92 -8.34
CA MET A 1 13.58 -3.08 -8.87
C MET A 1 14.19 -1.72 -9.18
N GLU A 2 13.49 -0.87 -9.93
CA GLU A 2 13.86 0.55 -10.12
C GLU A 2 13.96 1.32 -8.78
N ASP A 3 13.15 0.94 -7.77
CA ASP A 3 13.25 1.51 -6.41
C ASP A 3 14.57 1.20 -5.69
N LEU A 4 15.32 0.18 -6.13
CA LEU A 4 16.58 -0.23 -5.50
C LEU A 4 17.82 0.35 -6.19
N ILE A 5 17.79 0.54 -7.51
CA ILE A 5 18.97 0.90 -8.30
C ILE A 5 18.74 2.11 -9.25
N GLY A 6 17.57 2.74 -9.15
CA GLY A 6 17.16 3.81 -10.05
C GLY A 6 16.68 3.31 -11.42
N PRO A 7 16.22 4.21 -12.30
CA PRO A 7 15.75 3.85 -13.64
C PRO A 7 16.89 3.32 -14.51
N ALA A 8 16.54 2.46 -15.47
CA ALA A 8 17.50 1.91 -16.42
C ALA A 8 18.16 3.04 -17.23
N PRO A 9 19.50 3.11 -17.30
CA PRO A 9 20.20 4.15 -18.05
C PRO A 9 19.99 4.01 -19.57
N THR A 10 19.76 2.78 -20.04
CA THR A 10 19.49 2.47 -21.44
C THR A 10 18.45 1.35 -21.54
N LYS A 11 17.82 1.20 -22.71
CA LYS A 11 16.85 0.11 -22.97
C LYS A 11 17.48 -1.28 -22.98
N ASP A 12 18.80 -1.35 -23.12
CA ASP A 12 19.57 -2.60 -23.18
C ASP A 12 20.30 -2.88 -21.86
N ALA A 13 20.02 -2.10 -20.82
CA ALA A 13 20.59 -2.31 -19.51
C ALA A 13 19.89 -3.46 -18.79
N ILE A 14 20.67 -4.35 -18.19
CA ILE A 14 20.20 -5.37 -17.26
C ILE A 14 20.56 -4.97 -15.84
N ALA A 15 19.67 -5.26 -14.90
CA ALA A 15 19.96 -5.10 -13.49
C ALA A 15 20.72 -6.33 -12.99
N VAL A 16 21.90 -6.12 -12.42
CA VAL A 16 22.71 -7.15 -11.79
C VAL A 16 22.66 -6.94 -10.29
N PHE A 17 22.26 -7.97 -9.54
CA PHE A 17 22.16 -7.92 -8.08
C PHE A 17 23.09 -8.94 -7.44
N ASP A 18 23.84 -8.49 -6.43
CA ASP A 18 24.51 -9.37 -5.48
C ASP A 18 23.60 -9.55 -4.25
N ALA A 19 22.98 -10.72 -4.16
CA ALA A 19 22.08 -11.07 -3.08
C ALA A 19 22.76 -11.04 -1.70
N ARG A 20 24.10 -11.26 -1.62
CA ARG A 20 24.83 -11.26 -0.34
C ARG A 20 25.03 -9.86 0.21
N THR A 21 25.43 -8.93 -0.66
CA THR A 21 25.70 -7.54 -0.27
C THR A 21 24.46 -6.64 -0.41
N ARG A 22 23.36 -7.18 -0.96
CA ARG A 22 22.11 -6.45 -1.25
C ARG A 22 22.37 -5.21 -2.11
N SER A 23 23.42 -5.27 -2.93
CA SER A 23 23.79 -4.20 -3.85
C SER A 23 23.39 -4.58 -5.26
N GLY A 24 22.99 -3.58 -6.04
CA GLY A 24 22.63 -3.77 -7.43
C GLY A 24 23.19 -2.66 -8.29
N GLN A 25 23.46 -2.98 -9.54
CA GLN A 25 23.96 -2.03 -10.52
C GLN A 25 23.39 -2.35 -11.91
N TRP A 26 23.29 -1.30 -12.73
CA TRP A 26 22.97 -1.46 -14.14
C TRP A 26 24.21 -1.90 -14.90
N ALA A 27 24.11 -2.99 -15.65
CA ALA A 27 25.10 -3.42 -16.61
C ALA A 27 24.52 -3.28 -18.02
N ASP A 28 25.23 -2.60 -18.91
CA ASP A 28 24.82 -2.51 -20.31
C ASP A 28 25.30 -3.78 -21.06
N LEU A 29 24.35 -4.56 -21.57
CA LEU A 29 24.59 -5.81 -22.29
C LEU A 29 25.52 -5.67 -23.49
N LYS A 30 25.65 -4.46 -24.05
CA LYS A 30 26.56 -4.18 -25.18
C LYS A 30 28.00 -3.95 -24.73
N SER A 31 28.21 -3.61 -23.47
CA SER A 31 29.51 -3.19 -22.92
C SER A 31 30.15 -4.21 -21.98
N VAL A 32 29.37 -5.18 -21.50
CA VAL A 32 29.83 -6.15 -20.49
C VAL A 32 29.79 -7.56 -21.07
N SER A 33 30.92 -8.25 -21.04
CA SER A 33 31.01 -9.66 -21.38
C SER A 33 30.33 -10.53 -20.30
N PRO A 34 29.78 -11.71 -20.66
CA PRO A 34 29.20 -12.65 -19.69
C PRO A 34 30.15 -12.99 -18.53
N SER A 35 31.45 -13.00 -18.77
CA SER A 35 32.51 -13.19 -17.76
C SER A 35 32.68 -12.00 -16.82
N GLU A 36 32.50 -10.77 -17.28
CA GLU A 36 32.59 -9.56 -16.43
C GLU A 36 31.38 -9.44 -15.50
N ILE A 37 30.21 -9.93 -15.91
CA ILE A 37 29.03 -10.06 -15.03
C ILE A 37 29.34 -11.02 -13.86
N ARG A 38 30.14 -12.07 -14.07
CA ARG A 38 30.57 -13.02 -13.00
C ARG A 38 31.45 -12.33 -11.96
N VAL A 39 32.38 -11.49 -12.41
CA VAL A 39 33.32 -10.74 -11.55
C VAL A 39 32.58 -9.67 -10.74
N LEU A 40 31.63 -8.96 -11.36
CA LEU A 40 30.85 -7.91 -10.71
C LEU A 40 29.94 -8.41 -9.58
N ALA A 41 29.54 -9.69 -9.59
CA ALA A 41 28.73 -10.31 -8.54
C ALA A 41 29.55 -11.22 -7.58
N GLY A 42 30.87 -11.30 -7.76
CA GLY A 42 31.79 -12.04 -6.88
C GLY A 42 31.49 -13.54 -6.75
N ILE A 43 30.99 -14.17 -7.81
CA ILE A 43 30.44 -15.53 -7.77
C ILE A 43 31.44 -16.55 -8.34
N ASP A 44 31.80 -17.57 -7.56
CA ASP A 44 32.51 -18.79 -7.99
C ASP A 44 31.51 -19.92 -8.39
N SER A 45 30.32 -19.56 -8.87
CA SER A 45 29.23 -20.49 -9.21
C SER A 45 29.13 -20.72 -10.72
N PRO A 46 28.85 -21.95 -11.18
CA PRO A 46 28.89 -22.31 -12.60
C PRO A 46 27.75 -21.74 -13.48
N GLY A 47 26.82 -20.92 -12.97
CA GLY A 47 25.77 -20.38 -13.82
C GLY A 47 24.93 -19.25 -13.22
N PHE A 48 24.21 -18.58 -14.12
CA PHE A 48 23.28 -17.49 -13.81
C PHE A 48 21.84 -17.99 -13.74
N LEU A 49 21.06 -17.46 -12.80
CA LEU A 49 19.63 -17.66 -12.70
C LEU A 49 18.93 -16.40 -13.23
N TYR A 50 18.21 -16.52 -14.33
CA TYR A 50 17.56 -15.39 -15.00
C TYR A 50 16.11 -15.23 -14.52
N ALA A 51 15.76 -14.03 -14.05
CA ALA A 51 14.40 -13.65 -13.67
C ALA A 51 14.00 -12.37 -14.41
N GLY A 52 13.33 -12.52 -15.56
CA GLY A 52 12.85 -11.41 -16.37
C GLY A 52 12.07 -11.87 -17.61
N PRO A 53 11.49 -10.93 -18.40
CA PRO A 53 10.77 -11.23 -19.63
C PRO A 53 11.67 -11.86 -20.70
N ASP A 54 11.14 -12.73 -21.56
CA ASP A 54 11.91 -13.51 -22.54
C ASP A 54 12.77 -12.65 -23.45
N GLU A 55 12.22 -11.52 -23.87
CA GLU A 55 12.85 -10.50 -24.71
C GLU A 55 14.11 -9.89 -24.09
N CYS A 56 14.24 -9.92 -22.76
CA CYS A 56 15.39 -9.42 -22.01
C CYS A 56 16.38 -10.53 -21.62
N THR A 57 16.13 -11.79 -22.03
CA THR A 57 17.01 -12.92 -21.69
C THR A 57 18.38 -12.72 -22.34
N PRO A 58 19.49 -12.73 -21.58
CA PRO A 58 20.82 -12.60 -22.14
C PRO A 58 21.12 -13.76 -23.09
N ARG A 59 21.27 -13.49 -24.39
CA ARG A 59 21.48 -14.52 -25.41
C ARG A 59 22.86 -15.19 -25.35
N ASN A 60 23.79 -14.59 -24.62
CA ASN A 60 25.20 -15.00 -24.56
C ASN A 60 25.64 -15.41 -23.15
N ALA A 61 24.73 -15.61 -22.19
CA ALA A 61 25.08 -16.06 -20.85
C ALA A 61 24.77 -17.56 -20.70
N ASP A 62 25.65 -18.30 -20.03
CA ASP A 62 25.35 -19.65 -19.56
C ASP A 62 24.30 -19.57 -18.44
N ILE A 63 23.03 -19.60 -18.83
CA ILE A 63 21.88 -19.56 -17.90
C ILE A 63 21.51 -21.00 -17.55
N ILE A 64 21.51 -21.33 -16.27
CA ILE A 64 20.98 -22.61 -15.79
C ILE A 64 19.49 -22.41 -15.58
N LEU A 65 18.66 -23.02 -16.42
CA LEU A 65 17.22 -23.06 -16.24
C LEU A 65 16.86 -24.21 -15.28
N PRO A 66 15.95 -24.00 -14.31
CA PRO A 66 15.51 -25.09 -13.43
C PRO A 66 14.79 -26.19 -14.23
N GLU A 67 15.00 -27.45 -13.85
CA GLU A 67 14.63 -28.66 -14.60
C GLU A 67 13.14 -28.78 -14.98
N ASN A 68 12.25 -28.01 -14.36
CA ASN A 68 10.81 -28.04 -14.61
C ASN A 68 10.30 -27.03 -15.65
N GLY A 69 11.18 -26.35 -16.40
CA GLY A 69 10.81 -25.56 -17.59
C GLY A 69 9.88 -24.35 -17.34
N GLY A 70 9.46 -24.13 -16.10
CA GLY A 70 8.73 -22.94 -15.67
C GLY A 70 9.70 -21.92 -15.09
N ARG A 71 9.66 -20.69 -15.59
CA ARG A 71 10.33 -19.54 -14.99
C ARG A 71 9.69 -19.28 -13.63
N VAL A 72 10.25 -19.88 -12.60
CA VAL A 72 9.85 -19.60 -11.22
C VAL A 72 10.40 -18.20 -10.89
N PRO A 73 9.57 -17.26 -10.41
CA PRO A 73 10.06 -16.01 -9.84
C PRO A 73 11.13 -16.36 -8.81
N VAL A 74 12.37 -15.95 -9.06
CA VAL A 74 13.46 -16.17 -8.13
C VAL A 74 13.26 -15.18 -7.00
N ASP A 75 12.98 -15.71 -5.81
CA ASP A 75 13.08 -14.91 -4.61
C ASP A 75 14.56 -14.59 -4.37
N LEU A 76 14.94 -13.33 -4.59
CA LEU A 76 16.31 -12.86 -4.42
C LEU A 76 16.72 -12.81 -2.94
N PHE A 77 15.77 -12.99 -2.00
CA PHE A 77 15.98 -12.92 -0.57
C PHE A 77 15.28 -14.08 0.16
N PRO A 78 15.75 -15.33 0.01
CA PRO A 78 15.07 -16.52 0.53
C PRO A 78 14.98 -16.61 2.06
N ASP A 79 15.77 -15.79 2.79
CA ASP A 79 15.70 -15.66 4.25
C ASP A 79 14.73 -14.57 4.71
N GLU A 80 14.20 -13.75 3.80
CA GLU A 80 13.05 -12.90 4.07
C GLU A 80 11.80 -13.72 3.75
N PRO A 81 10.85 -13.86 4.68
CA PRO A 81 9.63 -14.52 4.34
C PRO A 81 9.01 -13.67 3.21
N SER A 82 8.59 -14.33 2.12
CA SER A 82 8.03 -13.77 0.89
C SER A 82 6.67 -13.08 1.08
N ILE A 83 6.55 -12.27 2.13
CA ILE A 83 5.33 -11.64 2.64
C ILE A 83 5.11 -10.26 1.98
N GLY A 84 5.95 -9.87 1.02
CA GLY A 84 5.85 -8.57 0.34
C GLY A 84 6.06 -7.40 1.29
N LEU A 85 5.67 -6.20 0.87
CA LEU A 85 5.86 -4.95 1.61
C LEU A 85 5.12 -4.92 2.97
N GLN A 86 5.86 -4.86 4.08
CA GLN A 86 5.30 -4.84 5.45
C GLN A 86 5.61 -3.54 6.19
N PRO A 87 4.70 -3.01 7.03
CA PRO A 87 5.00 -1.89 7.92
C PRO A 87 5.96 -2.34 9.04
N ARG A 88 6.87 -1.46 9.44
CA ARG A 88 7.84 -1.72 10.52
C ARG A 88 7.26 -1.32 11.89
N PRO A 89 7.52 -2.11 12.95
CA PRO A 89 7.27 -1.66 14.32
C PRO A 89 7.97 -0.33 14.61
N GLY A 90 7.43 0.50 15.50
CA GLY A 90 8.05 1.77 15.89
C GLY A 90 7.06 2.78 16.44
N LEU A 91 7.48 4.05 16.53
CA LEU A 91 6.60 5.16 16.86
C LEU A 91 5.90 5.65 15.59
N TRP A 92 4.57 5.61 15.58
CA TRP A 92 3.72 5.99 14.47
C TRP A 92 2.75 7.09 14.86
N GLN A 93 2.42 7.96 13.89
CA GLN A 93 1.42 9.00 14.08
C GLN A 93 0.43 9.01 12.92
N ALA A 94 -0.86 9.12 13.24
CA ALA A 94 -1.89 9.32 12.23
C ALA A 94 -1.97 10.79 11.85
N ASN A 95 -1.95 11.06 10.55
CA ASN A 95 -2.17 12.35 9.94
C ASN A 95 -3.52 12.34 9.25
N LEU A 96 -4.40 13.25 9.65
CA LEU A 96 -5.65 13.50 8.94
C LEU A 96 -5.33 14.34 7.71
N GLY A 97 -5.62 13.82 6.52
CA GLY A 97 -5.49 14.57 5.28
C GLY A 97 -6.77 15.31 4.94
N GLU A 98 -6.87 15.73 3.69
CA GLU A 98 -7.98 16.54 3.22
C GLU A 98 -9.28 15.72 3.14
N THR A 99 -10.38 16.37 3.56
CA THR A 99 -11.73 15.88 3.36
C THR A 99 -12.35 16.56 2.15
N GLN A 100 -12.84 15.76 1.21
CA GLN A 100 -13.56 16.22 0.02
C GLN A 100 -15.03 15.80 0.11
N MET A 101 -15.91 16.61 -0.45
CA MET A 101 -17.35 16.38 -0.39
C MET A 101 -17.98 16.56 -1.76
N GLU A 102 -18.82 15.60 -2.15
CA GLU A 102 -19.50 15.58 -3.44
C GLU A 102 -21.00 15.43 -3.22
N GLY A 103 -21.79 16.32 -3.83
CA GLY A 103 -23.26 16.25 -3.77
C GLY A 103 -23.88 16.56 -2.41
N CYS A 104 -23.09 16.95 -1.42
CA CYS A 104 -23.58 17.27 -0.08
C CYS A 104 -24.15 18.70 0.00
N PRO A 105 -25.31 18.91 0.67
CA PRO A 105 -25.82 20.24 0.97
C PRO A 105 -24.79 21.11 1.69
N ALA A 106 -24.77 22.41 1.37
CA ALA A 106 -23.78 23.34 1.93
C ALA A 106 -23.80 23.38 3.47
N VAL A 107 -24.97 23.25 4.09
CA VAL A 107 -25.11 23.22 5.55
C VAL A 107 -24.36 22.05 6.20
N LEU A 108 -24.21 20.92 5.49
CA LEU A 108 -23.53 19.75 6.01
C LEU A 108 -22.01 19.82 5.82
N GLN A 109 -21.51 20.75 4.99
CA GLN A 109 -20.07 20.94 4.79
C GLN A 109 -19.34 21.37 6.06
N GLY A 110 -20.03 21.98 7.04
CA GLY A 110 -19.45 22.28 8.35
C GLY A 110 -19.42 21.10 9.33
N VAL A 111 -20.21 20.05 9.08
CA VAL A 111 -20.41 18.93 10.00
C VAL A 111 -19.51 17.75 9.66
N PHE A 112 -19.32 17.45 8.38
CA PHE A 112 -18.55 16.29 7.94
C PHE A 112 -17.02 16.37 8.12
N PRO A 113 -16.37 17.54 8.04
CA PRO A 113 -14.97 17.68 8.43
C PRO A 113 -14.73 17.37 9.92
N VAL A 114 -15.78 17.32 10.74
CA VAL A 114 -15.73 16.84 12.13
C VAL A 114 -16.00 15.34 12.22
N ALA A 115 -16.89 14.82 11.36
CA ALA A 115 -17.22 13.39 11.26
C ALA A 115 -16.07 12.50 10.76
N GLY A 116 -15.19 13.05 9.91
CA GLY A 116 -13.98 12.38 9.43
C GLY A 116 -12.79 12.52 10.39
N LYS A 117 -12.92 13.27 11.49
CA LYS A 117 -11.83 13.40 12.46
C LYS A 117 -11.66 12.08 13.18
N LEU A 118 -10.49 11.50 13.03
CA LEU A 118 -10.00 10.53 14.00
C LEU A 118 -10.09 11.20 15.40
N PRO A 119 -10.49 10.45 16.45
CA PRO A 119 -10.44 10.95 17.82
C PRO A 119 -9.07 11.57 18.09
N ALA A 120 -9.01 12.66 18.88
CA ALA A 120 -7.77 13.38 19.12
C ALA A 120 -6.66 12.45 19.63
N GLU A 121 -7.04 11.43 20.40
CA GLU A 121 -6.17 10.39 20.92
C GLU A 121 -5.50 9.57 19.80
N MET A 122 -6.15 9.38 18.65
CA MET A 122 -5.58 8.67 17.50
C MET A 122 -4.57 9.50 16.71
N LEU A 123 -4.58 10.83 16.85
CA LEU A 123 -3.63 11.73 16.20
C LEU A 123 -2.33 11.90 17.00
N GLU A 124 -2.30 11.42 18.25
CA GLU A 124 -1.09 11.40 19.07
C GLU A 124 -0.13 10.29 18.62
N PRO A 125 1.19 10.56 18.58
CA PRO A 125 2.19 9.55 18.33
C PRO A 125 2.07 8.38 19.31
N ARG A 126 2.15 7.16 18.79
CA ARG A 126 2.05 5.93 19.60
C ARG A 126 2.91 4.82 19.03
N ARG A 127 3.36 3.94 19.92
CA ARG A 127 4.13 2.77 19.51
C ARG A 127 3.18 1.72 18.94
N LEU A 128 3.48 1.26 17.74
CA LEU A 128 2.78 0.16 17.08
C LEU A 128 3.77 -0.97 16.83
N ASP A 129 3.34 -2.17 17.17
CA ASP A 129 4.05 -3.41 16.90
C ASP A 129 3.25 -4.21 15.88
N PHE A 130 3.95 -4.81 14.90
CA PHE A 130 3.34 -5.60 13.85
C PHE A 130 3.97 -6.99 13.81
N THR A 131 3.12 -8.00 13.72
CA THR A 131 3.51 -9.39 13.49
C THR A 131 3.29 -9.72 12.02
N PRO A 132 4.34 -10.07 11.26
CA PRO A 132 4.18 -10.53 9.89
C PRO A 132 3.39 -11.86 9.80
N PRO A 133 2.49 -12.03 8.82
CA PRO A 133 2.02 -11.02 7.88
C PRO A 133 1.15 -9.95 8.55
N PHE A 134 1.38 -8.70 8.17
CA PHE A 134 0.57 -7.57 8.57
C PHE A 134 -0.88 -7.79 8.15
N HIS A 135 -1.78 -7.44 9.06
CA HIS A 135 -3.20 -7.43 8.84
C HIS A 135 -3.80 -6.20 9.53
N PRO A 136 -4.77 -5.49 8.95
CA PRO A 136 -5.36 -4.28 9.54
C PRO A 136 -5.92 -4.43 10.96
N LYS A 137 -6.25 -5.66 11.37
CA LYS A 137 -6.66 -6.00 12.76
C LYS A 137 -5.58 -5.72 13.81
N GLN A 138 -4.33 -5.55 13.40
CA GLN A 138 -3.23 -5.19 14.28
C GLN A 138 -3.20 -3.69 14.59
N LEU A 139 -3.99 -2.87 13.89
CA LEU A 139 -4.10 -1.44 14.17
C LEU A 139 -4.89 -1.17 15.46
N PRO A 140 -4.61 -0.05 16.15
CA PRO A 140 -5.38 0.37 17.30
C PRO A 140 -6.87 0.49 16.96
N ASN A 141 -7.72 0.06 17.89
CA ASN A 141 -9.18 0.16 17.79
C ASN A 141 -9.80 -0.62 16.61
N ALA A 142 -9.06 -1.49 15.93
CA ALA A 142 -9.63 -2.32 14.87
C ALA A 142 -10.80 -3.18 15.35
N ASP A 143 -10.77 -3.62 16.61
CA ASP A 143 -11.85 -4.41 17.24
C ASP A 143 -13.09 -3.57 17.61
N GLN A 144 -12.97 -2.25 17.69
CA GLN A 144 -14.09 -1.35 18.01
C GLN A 144 -15.00 -1.14 16.80
N ILE A 145 -14.52 -1.45 15.60
CA ILE A 145 -15.23 -1.20 14.35
C ILE A 145 -15.90 -2.50 13.92
N ARG A 146 -17.23 -2.46 13.87
CA ARG A 146 -18.03 -3.60 13.43
C ARG A 146 -17.95 -3.73 11.92
N GLY A 147 -16.94 -4.44 11.45
CA GLY A 147 -16.75 -4.79 10.05
C GLY A 147 -15.74 -5.92 9.88
N THR A 148 -15.71 -6.47 8.68
CA THR A 148 -14.72 -7.50 8.30
C THR A 148 -13.80 -6.92 7.25
N TRP A 149 -12.49 -6.92 7.54
CA TRP A 149 -11.47 -6.61 6.55
C TRP A 149 -11.39 -7.74 5.51
N THR A 150 -11.45 -7.36 4.25
CA THR A 150 -11.27 -8.25 3.11
C THR A 150 -10.06 -7.78 2.31
N ALA A 151 -9.14 -8.70 2.00
CA ALA A 151 -8.02 -8.39 1.11
C ALA A 151 -8.54 -8.11 -0.30
N THR A 152 -8.11 -7.00 -0.90
CA THR A 152 -8.50 -6.57 -2.26
C THR A 152 -7.33 -6.56 -3.23
N GLY A 153 -6.11 -6.81 -2.74
CA GLY A 153 -4.89 -6.92 -3.52
C GLY A 153 -3.68 -7.10 -2.60
N GLU A 154 -2.48 -7.08 -3.19
CA GLU A 154 -1.25 -7.07 -2.40
C GLU A 154 -1.19 -5.82 -1.53
N GLN A 155 -1.05 -6.03 -0.22
CA GLN A 155 -1.02 -4.98 0.79
C GLN A 155 -2.21 -4.02 0.78
N LYS A 156 -3.37 -4.50 0.32
CA LYS A 156 -4.61 -3.73 0.24
C LYS A 156 -5.74 -4.47 0.92
N TRP A 157 -6.46 -3.74 1.75
CA TRP A 157 -7.64 -4.25 2.44
C TRP A 157 -8.76 -3.24 2.37
N GLN A 158 -9.98 -3.76 2.33
CA GLN A 158 -11.19 -2.95 2.38
C GLN A 158 -12.09 -3.48 3.50
N MET A 159 -12.71 -2.57 4.23
CA MET A 159 -13.77 -2.86 5.18
C MET A 159 -15.01 -2.04 4.83
N ASN A 160 -16.19 -2.65 4.94
CA ASN A 160 -17.46 -1.95 4.79
C ASN A 160 -18.25 -2.05 6.10
N PHE A 161 -18.88 -0.96 6.50
CA PHE A 161 -19.70 -0.91 7.71
C PHE A 161 -20.74 0.23 7.63
N ASP A 162 -21.82 0.11 8.38
CA ASP A 162 -22.99 1.00 8.25
C ASP A 162 -23.01 2.16 9.27
N THR A 163 -22.00 2.26 10.14
CA THR A 163 -21.93 3.29 11.20
C THR A 163 -20.51 3.83 11.35
N VAL A 164 -20.33 5.14 11.25
CA VAL A 164 -19.04 5.78 11.55
C VAL A 164 -18.79 5.65 13.07
N PRO A 165 -17.66 5.07 13.52
CA PRO A 165 -17.32 5.04 14.94
C PRO A 165 -17.29 6.46 15.52
N GLY A 166 -18.03 6.69 16.62
CA GLY A 166 -18.14 8.02 17.24
C GLY A 166 -19.24 8.93 16.69
N MET A 167 -20.01 8.48 15.68
CA MET A 167 -21.28 9.11 15.31
C MET A 167 -22.45 8.26 15.83
N ASP A 168 -22.93 8.58 17.03
CA ASP A 168 -24.09 7.92 17.63
C ASP A 168 -25.41 8.25 16.91
N THR A 169 -25.44 9.37 16.18
CA THR A 169 -26.58 9.77 15.35
C THR A 169 -26.45 9.21 13.94
N GLN A 170 -27.17 8.11 13.66
CA GLN A 170 -27.45 7.72 12.28
C GLN A 170 -28.15 8.87 11.56
N MET A 171 -27.58 9.31 10.44
CA MET A 171 -28.25 10.26 9.56
C MET A 171 -29.57 9.64 9.08
N PRO A 172 -30.69 10.39 9.07
CA PRO A 172 -31.94 9.93 8.48
C PRO A 172 -31.67 9.48 7.04
N GLY A 173 -32.06 8.25 6.68
CA GLY A 173 -31.78 7.67 5.35
C GLY A 173 -30.61 6.68 5.31
N GLY A 174 -29.78 6.63 6.36
CA GLY A 174 -28.70 5.66 6.53
C GLY A 174 -27.36 6.14 5.99
N THR A 175 -26.29 5.51 6.49
CA THR A 175 -24.91 5.80 6.11
C THR A 175 -24.22 4.48 5.73
N LYS A 176 -23.43 4.49 4.68
CA LYS A 176 -22.52 3.39 4.35
C LYS A 176 -21.11 3.92 4.32
N VAL A 177 -20.21 3.23 5.00
CA VAL A 177 -18.80 3.58 5.05
C VAL A 177 -17.98 2.48 4.41
N THR A 178 -17.07 2.88 3.54
CA THR A 178 -16.01 2.04 3.00
C THR A 178 -14.68 2.59 3.51
N TRP A 179 -13.85 1.70 4.05
CA TRP A 179 -12.52 2.04 4.51
C TRP A 179 -11.49 1.18 3.79
N ASP A 180 -10.68 1.83 2.96
CA ASP A 180 -9.56 1.20 2.27
C ASP A 180 -8.27 1.48 3.03
N LEU A 181 -7.44 0.45 3.18
CA LEU A 181 -6.11 0.51 3.75
C LEU A 181 -5.11 -0.01 2.73
N THR A 182 -4.04 0.75 2.50
CA THR A 182 -2.90 0.33 1.69
C THR A 182 -1.59 0.54 2.46
N VAL A 183 -0.72 -0.47 2.52
CA VAL A 183 0.68 -0.26 2.95
C VAL A 183 1.45 0.30 1.76
N ILE A 184 1.94 1.54 1.88
CA ILE A 184 2.64 2.25 0.80
C ILE A 184 4.15 2.03 0.92
N SER A 185 4.68 2.01 2.15
CA SER A 185 6.08 1.71 2.43
C SER A 185 6.21 1.09 3.83
N PRO A 186 7.41 0.62 4.25
CA PRO A 186 7.59 0.14 5.62
C PRO A 186 7.39 1.21 6.70
N SER A 187 7.33 2.48 6.31
CA SER A 187 7.14 3.65 7.18
C SER A 187 5.84 4.42 6.91
N GLU A 188 4.98 3.93 6.01
CA GLU A 188 3.75 4.63 5.63
C GLU A 188 2.61 3.68 5.28
N MET A 189 1.45 3.93 5.89
CA MET A 189 0.19 3.28 5.55
C MET A 189 -0.85 4.34 5.23
N GLN A 190 -1.53 4.22 4.09
CA GLN A 190 -2.57 5.14 3.67
C GLN A 190 -3.95 4.54 3.93
N HIS A 191 -4.87 5.42 4.31
CA HIS A 191 -6.28 5.15 4.55
C HIS A 191 -7.12 6.05 3.65
N LEU A 192 -8.13 5.47 3.00
CA LEU A 192 -9.19 6.22 2.33
C LEU A 192 -10.53 5.83 2.96
N SER A 193 -11.17 6.79 3.61
CA SER A 193 -12.53 6.63 4.11
C SER A 193 -13.51 7.27 3.12
N THR A 194 -14.46 6.49 2.65
CA THR A 194 -15.59 6.95 1.84
C THR A 194 -16.87 6.78 2.63
N VAL A 195 -17.53 7.88 2.97
CA VAL A 195 -18.82 7.89 3.65
C VAL A 195 -19.89 8.29 2.64
N HIS A 196 -20.81 7.37 2.36
CA HIS A 196 -21.99 7.60 1.54
C HIS A 196 -23.19 7.83 2.45
N VAL A 197 -23.75 9.03 2.40
CA VAL A 197 -24.93 9.43 3.14
C VAL A 197 -26.11 9.53 2.20
N LYS A 198 -27.17 8.79 2.51
CA LYS A 198 -28.44 8.91 1.80
C LYS A 198 -29.28 9.98 2.45
N LEU A 199 -29.54 11.06 1.74
CA LEU A 199 -30.38 12.15 2.23
C LEU A 199 -31.84 11.91 1.82
N PRO A 200 -32.81 12.00 2.77
CA PRO A 200 -34.22 11.92 2.45
C PRO A 200 -34.64 13.10 1.56
N ASP A 201 -35.69 12.90 0.75
CA ASP A 201 -36.17 13.92 -0.18
C ASP A 201 -36.64 15.18 0.54
N GLU A 202 -37.28 15.01 1.70
CA GLU A 202 -37.74 16.08 2.55
C GLU A 202 -36.57 16.96 2.99
N MET A 203 -35.42 16.34 3.30
CA MET A 203 -34.22 17.05 3.72
C MET A 203 -33.60 17.83 2.56
N ILE A 204 -33.55 17.25 1.36
CA ILE A 204 -33.05 17.94 0.16
C ILE A 204 -33.96 19.13 -0.19
N ALA A 205 -35.28 18.94 -0.11
CA ALA A 205 -36.26 19.98 -0.40
C ALA A 205 -36.16 21.15 0.58
N VAL A 206 -35.97 20.88 1.88
CA VAL A 206 -35.79 21.91 2.91
C VAL A 206 -34.46 22.65 2.77
N LEU A 207 -33.38 21.94 2.45
CA LEU A 207 -32.04 22.52 2.36
C LEU A 207 -31.75 23.22 1.03
N GLY A 208 -32.67 23.11 0.06
CA GLY A 208 -32.62 23.80 -1.24
C GLY A 208 -31.39 23.50 -2.08
N SER A 209 -30.57 22.52 -1.68
CA SER A 209 -29.28 22.19 -2.27
C SER A 209 -28.85 20.77 -1.89
N GLY A 210 -27.98 20.16 -2.70
CA GLY A 210 -27.48 18.79 -2.50
C GLY A 210 -28.13 17.75 -3.41
N LYS A 211 -27.62 16.53 -3.34
CA LYS A 211 -28.11 15.34 -4.05
C LYS A 211 -28.49 14.26 -3.04
N ARG A 212 -29.33 13.30 -3.43
CA ARG A 212 -29.65 12.12 -2.61
C ARG A 212 -28.41 11.35 -2.17
N ASP A 213 -27.41 11.31 -3.05
CA ASP A 213 -26.14 10.64 -2.82
C ASP A 213 -25.06 11.67 -2.47
N CYS A 214 -25.00 12.02 -1.18
CA CYS A 214 -23.89 12.79 -0.63
C CYS A 214 -22.72 11.84 -0.33
N ARG A 215 -21.53 12.16 -0.82
CA ARG A 215 -20.31 11.40 -0.58
C ARG A 215 -19.26 12.27 0.07
N VAL A 216 -18.60 11.72 1.06
CA VAL A 216 -17.48 12.35 1.78
C VAL A 216 -16.29 11.43 1.68
N TYR A 217 -15.18 11.95 1.16
CA TYR A 217 -13.92 11.24 1.03
C TYR A 217 -12.92 11.86 1.99
N THR A 218 -12.23 11.05 2.77
CA THR A 218 -11.14 11.52 3.63
C THR A 218 -9.94 10.61 3.43
N THR A 219 -8.83 11.21 3.00
CA THR A 219 -7.55 10.50 2.93
C THR A 219 -6.78 10.78 4.21
N SER A 220 -6.27 9.74 4.86
CA SER A 220 -5.39 9.87 6.02
C SER A 220 -4.21 8.91 5.88
N ALA A 221 -3.17 9.13 6.66
CA ALA A 221 -1.99 8.28 6.63
C ALA A 221 -1.45 8.04 8.04
N TRP A 222 -0.95 6.84 8.30
CA TRP A 222 -0.03 6.60 9.41
C TRP A 222 1.39 6.75 8.88
N VAL A 223 2.19 7.56 9.58
CA VAL A 223 3.60 7.77 9.26
C VAL A 223 4.46 7.37 10.44
N ARG A 224 5.51 6.60 10.17
CA ARG A 224 6.49 6.19 11.17
C ARG A 224 7.48 7.32 11.43
N LEU A 225 7.62 7.70 12.69
CA LEU A 225 8.50 8.78 13.14
C LEU A 225 9.86 8.25 13.59
N SER A 226 9.90 7.11 14.29
CA SER A 226 11.13 6.54 14.83
C SER A 226 10.97 5.05 15.19
N ASP A 227 12.08 4.45 15.64
CA ASP A 227 12.12 3.13 16.28
C ASP A 227 11.59 3.15 17.71
#